data_AF-A0A9E6BQE6-F1
#
_entry.id   AF-A0A9E6BQE6-F1
#
_cell.length_a   1.000
_cell.length_b   1.000
_cell.length_c   1.000
_cell.angle_alpha   90.00
_cell.angle_beta   90.00
_cell.angle_gamma   90.00
#
_symmetry.space_group_name_H-M   'P 1'
#
loop_
_entity.id
_entity.type
_entity.pdbx_description
1 polymer ?
#
loop_
_entity_poly.entity_id
_entity_poly.type
_entity_poly.pdbx_seq_one_letter_code
_entity_poly.pdbx_strand_id
1 'polypeptide(L)'
;MAALRKHGRQTFVLDPPQHLALRTKLKEPVSVTFHDTPLRKAVQELARRCGIDIRLDMPALREKGVRDRELVSLKLSDRKLETVLRVMLSDLDLTWLLQDGVLWITTCDRADETRKTAVFDVRDLCRDADETAALQDAVQTQTNGPWEDLDGVGGTIAFPRVGTMVVRHTERGMQEVADLLEMYRKALLASKPRKLRGASPDEVVVRYYRMHKSVAENLARVLPQLVQTESWKSEQHPDAPGQILVVTSTPEFVTAKGHPASAAANDTSNTPAFMLPQAVLIIRQTRAVHKEIVEVIRRVEQGDPAEQLSPPAVGGGGFGGGYLGGGFFQIK
;
A
#
# COMPACT_ATOMS: atom_id res chain seq x y z
N MET A 1 10.41 18.62 -6.48
CA MET A 1 10.00 17.50 -5.60
C MET A 1 8.48 17.34 -5.44
N ALA A 2 7.65 17.74 -6.42
CA ALA A 2 6.19 17.62 -6.32
C ALA A 2 5.63 16.20 -6.61
N ALA A 3 6.46 15.31 -7.17
CA ALA A 3 6.07 13.94 -7.53
C ALA A 3 5.83 13.00 -6.33
N LEU A 4 6.18 13.42 -5.10
CA LEU A 4 6.01 12.59 -3.90
C LEU A 4 4.66 12.77 -3.18
N ARG A 5 3.76 13.64 -3.67
CA ARG A 5 2.52 14.01 -2.94
C ARG A 5 1.28 13.17 -3.27
N LYS A 6 1.36 12.26 -4.24
CA LYS A 6 0.41 11.16 -4.39
C LYS A 6 1.25 9.90 -4.46
N HIS A 7 1.19 9.05 -3.44
CA HIS A 7 1.84 7.74 -3.47
C HIS A 7 1.17 6.88 -4.55
N GLY A 8 1.52 7.12 -5.82
CA GLY A 8 1.38 6.12 -6.84
C GLY A 8 2.26 4.95 -6.43
N ARG A 9 1.72 3.73 -6.48
CA ARG A 9 2.49 2.48 -6.28
C ARG A 9 3.63 2.30 -7.32
N GLN A 10 3.72 3.23 -8.26
CA GLN A 10 4.72 3.37 -9.30
C GLN A 10 5.01 4.86 -9.52
N THR A 11 6.28 5.23 -9.63
CA THR A 11 6.75 6.58 -9.95
C THR A 11 7.87 6.48 -10.98
N PHE A 12 7.70 7.08 -12.15
CA PHE A 12 8.77 7.15 -13.16
C PHE A 12 9.77 8.26 -12.81
N VAL A 13 11.05 7.97 -13.02
CA VAL A 13 12.16 8.90 -12.78
C VAL A 13 12.36 9.72 -14.04
N LEU A 14 12.47 11.05 -13.89
CA LEU A 14 12.65 12.01 -15.00
C LEU A 14 11.53 12.01 -16.07
N ASP A 15 10.34 11.51 -15.72
CA ASP A 15 9.20 11.46 -16.63
C ASP A 15 8.45 12.81 -16.65
N PRO A 16 8.18 13.41 -17.81
CA PRO A 16 7.37 14.61 -17.92
C PRO A 16 5.97 14.43 -17.30
N PRO A 17 5.41 15.45 -16.62
CA PRO A 17 4.09 15.35 -15.99
C PRO A 17 2.96 15.03 -16.99
N GLN A 18 3.13 15.39 -18.26
CA GLN A 18 2.21 15.07 -19.35
C GLN A 18 2.04 13.56 -19.55
N HIS A 19 3.09 12.76 -19.29
CA HIS A 19 3.01 11.31 -19.44
C HIS A 19 2.02 10.68 -18.46
N LEU A 20 1.85 11.24 -17.26
CA LEU A 20 0.83 10.74 -16.31
C LEU A 20 -0.59 10.89 -16.87
N ALA A 21 -0.87 12.03 -17.52
CA ALA A 21 -2.15 12.25 -18.18
C ALA A 21 -2.34 11.29 -19.36
N LEU A 22 -1.31 11.11 -20.20
CA LEU A 22 -1.34 10.18 -21.34
C LEU A 22 -1.55 8.73 -20.91
N ARG A 23 -0.85 8.26 -19.86
CA ARG A 23 -1.04 6.91 -19.28
C ARG A 23 -2.45 6.70 -18.74
N THR A 24 -3.07 7.75 -18.20
CA THR A 24 -4.46 7.69 -17.75
C THR A 24 -5.40 7.56 -18.94
N LYS A 25 -5.19 8.37 -20.00
CA LYS A 25 -5.93 8.29 -21.25
C LYS A 25 -5.80 6.94 -21.96
N LEU A 26 -4.62 6.32 -21.91
CA LEU A 26 -4.38 4.98 -22.47
C LEU A 26 -5.26 3.89 -21.84
N LYS A 27 -5.72 4.09 -20.60
CA LYS A 27 -6.61 3.17 -19.88
C LYS A 27 -8.09 3.43 -20.13
N GLU A 28 -8.46 4.55 -20.77
CA GLU A 28 -9.85 4.85 -21.10
C GLU A 28 -10.34 3.94 -22.25
N PRO A 29 -11.61 3.47 -22.18
CA PRO A 29 -12.19 2.66 -23.23
C PRO A 29 -12.48 3.50 -24.49
N VAL A 30 -12.23 2.91 -25.65
CA VAL A 30 -12.51 3.48 -26.96
C VAL A 30 -13.08 2.41 -27.89
N SER A 31 -13.99 2.86 -28.75
CA SER A 31 -14.56 2.06 -29.83
C SER A 31 -14.07 2.60 -31.18
N VAL A 32 -13.50 1.74 -32.01
CA VAL A 32 -13.01 2.08 -33.34
C VAL A 32 -13.42 1.03 -34.36
N THR A 33 -13.59 1.50 -35.60
CA THR A 33 -13.82 0.64 -36.74
C THR A 33 -13.07 1.25 -37.92
N PHE A 34 -12.01 0.57 -38.32
CA PHE A 34 -11.15 0.90 -39.46
C PHE A 34 -11.33 -0.20 -40.50
N HIS A 35 -11.59 0.22 -41.73
CA HIS A 35 -11.68 -0.65 -42.90
C HIS A 35 -10.74 -0.08 -43.95
N ASP A 36 -9.63 -0.78 -44.19
CA ASP A 36 -8.57 -0.40 -45.13
C ASP A 36 -8.23 1.09 -45.02
N THR A 37 -8.05 1.55 -43.78
CA THR A 37 -7.84 2.96 -43.48
C THR A 37 -6.35 3.23 -43.42
N PRO A 38 -5.82 4.27 -44.13
CA PRO A 38 -4.42 4.63 -44.02
C PRO A 38 -3.99 4.89 -42.57
N LEU A 39 -2.83 4.37 -42.17
CA LEU A 39 -2.28 4.48 -40.81
C LEU A 39 -2.31 5.92 -40.29
N ARG A 40 -1.88 6.89 -41.12
CA ARG A 40 -1.94 8.33 -40.78
C ARG A 40 -3.33 8.80 -40.39
N LYS A 41 -4.36 8.37 -41.13
CA LYS A 41 -5.76 8.74 -40.86
C LYS A 41 -6.28 8.04 -39.60
N ALA A 42 -5.98 6.76 -39.41
CA ALA A 42 -6.37 6.01 -38.23
C ALA A 42 -5.78 6.65 -36.95
N VAL A 43 -4.50 7.03 -36.99
CA VAL A 43 -3.81 7.71 -35.88
C VAL A 43 -4.39 9.09 -35.61
N GLN A 44 -4.67 9.90 -36.64
CA GLN A 44 -5.31 11.21 -36.48
C GLN A 44 -6.71 11.09 -35.86
N GLU A 45 -7.47 10.09 -36.27
CA GLU A 45 -8.81 9.84 -35.72
C GLU A 45 -8.74 9.42 -34.24
N LEU A 46 -7.77 8.57 -33.87
CA LEU A 46 -7.52 8.20 -32.47
C LEU A 46 -7.10 9.42 -31.63
N ALA A 47 -6.15 10.22 -32.14
CA ALA A 47 -5.70 11.44 -31.48
C ALA A 47 -6.87 12.40 -31.20
N ARG A 48 -7.74 12.60 -32.20
CA ARG A 48 -8.94 13.46 -32.10
C ARG A 48 -9.97 12.91 -31.12
N ARG A 49 -10.27 11.61 -31.15
CA ARG A 49 -11.27 10.97 -30.27
C ARG A 49 -10.83 10.98 -28.81
N CYS A 50 -9.56 10.70 -28.56
CA CYS A 50 -9.02 10.58 -27.19
C CYS A 50 -8.53 11.91 -26.63
N GLY A 51 -8.38 12.94 -27.47
CA GLY A 51 -7.84 14.24 -27.08
C GLY A 51 -6.38 14.18 -26.65
N ILE A 52 -5.57 13.35 -27.32
CA ILE A 52 -4.14 13.18 -27.03
C ILE A 52 -3.30 13.45 -28.29
N ASP A 53 -2.08 13.98 -28.10
CA ASP A 53 -1.12 14.16 -29.19
C ASP A 53 -0.44 12.81 -29.51
N ILE A 54 -0.76 12.26 -30.68
CA ILE A 54 -0.16 11.04 -31.21
C ILE A 54 0.61 11.38 -32.49
N ARG A 55 1.90 11.01 -32.53
CA ARG A 55 2.78 11.29 -33.67
C ARG A 55 3.38 10.01 -34.23
N LEU A 56 3.63 10.02 -35.54
CA LEU A 56 4.36 8.96 -36.22
C LEU A 56 5.85 9.34 -36.26
N ASP A 57 6.72 8.44 -35.84
CA ASP A 57 8.17 8.55 -36.02
C ASP A 57 8.54 8.22 -37.47
N MET A 58 8.32 9.19 -38.37
CA MET A 58 8.50 9.00 -39.81
C MET A 58 9.91 8.51 -40.21
N PRO A 59 11.01 8.99 -39.59
CA PRO A 59 12.33 8.41 -39.80
C PRO A 59 12.39 6.90 -39.52
N ALA A 60 12.00 6.48 -38.32
CA ALA A 60 12.07 5.07 -37.92
C ALA A 60 11.14 4.17 -38.77
N LEU A 61 9.93 4.65 -39.08
CA LEU A 61 9.00 3.94 -39.94
C LEU A 61 9.58 3.73 -41.36
N ARG A 62 10.23 4.76 -41.93
CA ARG A 62 10.85 4.68 -43.26
C ARG A 62 12.03 3.72 -43.30
N GLU A 63 12.85 3.69 -42.25
CA GLU A 63 13.97 2.74 -42.11
C GLU A 63 13.48 1.29 -42.13
N LYS A 64 12.32 1.02 -41.50
CA LYS A 64 11.65 -0.29 -41.55
C LYS A 64 10.83 -0.54 -42.83
N GLY A 65 10.76 0.44 -43.73
CA GLY A 65 9.99 0.36 -44.98
C GLY A 65 8.48 0.56 -44.82
N VAL A 66 8.00 0.93 -43.63
CA VAL A 66 6.58 1.22 -43.37
C VAL A 66 6.23 2.64 -43.81
N ARG A 67 5.18 2.79 -44.61
CA ARG A 67 4.69 4.09 -45.06
C ARG A 67 3.49 4.53 -44.22
N ASP A 68 3.26 5.83 -44.14
CA ASP A 68 2.11 6.42 -43.45
C ASP A 68 0.75 6.13 -44.13
N ARG A 69 0.80 5.62 -45.36
CA ARG A 69 -0.34 5.16 -46.16
C ARG A 69 -0.66 3.67 -46.05
N GLU A 70 0.11 2.91 -45.26
CA GLU A 70 -0.20 1.49 -45.02
C GLU A 70 -1.62 1.37 -44.47
N LEU A 71 -2.34 0.34 -44.92
CA LEU A 71 -3.76 0.17 -44.60
C LEU A 71 -3.89 -0.62 -43.30
N VAL A 72 -4.71 -0.13 -42.38
CA VAL A 72 -5.07 -0.84 -41.15
C VAL A 72 -6.56 -1.15 -41.13
N SER A 73 -6.89 -2.37 -40.71
CA SER A 73 -8.25 -2.90 -40.62
C SER A 73 -8.47 -3.46 -39.22
N LEU A 74 -9.35 -2.84 -38.45
CA LEU A 74 -9.57 -3.17 -37.04
C LEU A 74 -10.99 -2.82 -36.61
N LYS A 75 -11.67 -3.74 -35.93
CA LYS A 75 -12.97 -3.48 -35.30
C LYS A 75 -12.93 -3.88 -33.83
N LEU A 76 -12.89 -2.89 -32.95
CA LEU A 76 -12.91 -3.08 -31.51
C LEU A 76 -13.92 -2.14 -30.87
N SER A 77 -14.64 -2.63 -29.86
CA SER A 77 -15.63 -1.85 -29.12
C SER A 77 -15.35 -1.95 -27.63
N ASP A 78 -15.42 -0.81 -26.95
CA ASP A 78 -15.24 -0.70 -25.49
C ASP A 78 -13.94 -1.34 -24.98
N ARG A 79 -12.81 -1.06 -25.64
CA ARG A 79 -11.48 -1.55 -25.26
C ARG A 79 -10.56 -0.41 -24.88
N LYS A 80 -9.68 -0.63 -23.90
CA LYS A 80 -8.65 0.35 -23.50
C LYS A 80 -7.87 0.82 -24.72
N LEU A 81 -7.64 2.12 -24.85
CA LEU A 81 -6.88 2.71 -25.96
C LEU A 81 -5.53 2.03 -26.18
N GLU A 82 -4.82 1.71 -25.10
CA GLU A 82 -3.57 0.94 -25.16
C GLU A 82 -3.70 -0.39 -25.92
N THR A 83 -4.79 -1.12 -25.67
CA THR A 83 -5.06 -2.39 -26.35
C THR A 83 -5.41 -2.15 -27.82
N VAL A 84 -6.18 -1.11 -28.11
CA VAL A 84 -6.51 -0.72 -29.48
C VAL A 84 -5.25 -0.37 -30.27
N LEU A 85 -4.35 0.44 -29.70
CA LEU A 85 -3.07 0.78 -30.31
C LEU A 85 -2.21 -0.46 -30.53
N ARG A 86 -2.06 -1.32 -29.51
CA ARG A 86 -1.26 -2.54 -29.62
C ARG A 86 -1.74 -3.46 -30.75
N VAL A 87 -3.06 -3.68 -30.87
CA VAL A 87 -3.63 -4.54 -31.92
C VAL A 87 -3.57 -3.86 -33.29
N MET A 88 -3.78 -2.55 -33.37
CA MET A 88 -3.68 -1.81 -34.63
C MET A 88 -2.25 -1.82 -35.21
N LEU A 89 -1.24 -1.79 -34.32
CA LEU A 89 0.16 -1.64 -34.71
C LEU A 89 0.88 -2.98 -34.88
N SER A 90 0.33 -4.09 -34.36
CA SER A 90 0.97 -5.41 -34.42
C SER A 90 1.20 -5.91 -35.83
N ASP A 91 0.26 -5.66 -36.74
CA ASP A 91 0.34 -6.15 -38.13
C ASP A 91 1.46 -5.46 -38.93
N LEU A 92 1.87 -4.26 -38.50
CA LEU A 92 2.96 -3.48 -39.09
C LEU A 92 4.27 -3.60 -38.30
N ASP A 93 4.27 -4.45 -37.27
CA ASP A 93 5.39 -4.60 -36.31
C ASP A 93 5.86 -3.25 -35.76
N LEU A 94 4.88 -2.42 -35.40
CA LEU A 94 5.05 -1.13 -34.76
C LEU A 94 4.61 -1.20 -33.30
N THR A 95 5.08 -0.25 -32.53
CA THR A 95 4.68 -0.08 -31.13
C THR A 95 4.57 1.41 -30.81
N TRP A 96 4.26 1.73 -29.56
CA TRP A 96 4.18 3.09 -29.07
C TRP A 96 5.09 3.30 -27.86
N LEU A 97 5.57 4.53 -27.71
CA LEU A 97 6.32 4.98 -26.55
C LEU A 97 5.88 6.39 -26.16
N LEU A 98 6.10 6.74 -24.88
CA LEU A 98 5.86 8.09 -24.39
C LEU A 98 7.21 8.83 -24.34
N GLN A 99 7.35 9.93 -25.07
CA GLN A 99 8.58 10.70 -25.06
C GLN A 99 8.26 12.19 -25.21
N ASP A 100 8.94 13.03 -24.43
CA ASP A 100 8.82 14.49 -24.46
C ASP A 100 7.38 15.01 -24.29
N GLY A 101 6.55 14.29 -23.52
CA GLY A 101 5.15 14.66 -23.28
C GLY A 101 4.19 14.25 -24.39
N VAL A 102 4.62 13.44 -25.36
CA VAL A 102 3.87 13.04 -26.55
C VAL A 102 3.85 11.52 -26.69
N LEU A 103 2.78 10.97 -27.27
CA LEU A 103 2.72 9.55 -27.65
C LEU A 103 3.27 9.38 -29.05
N TRP A 104 4.36 8.64 -29.17
CA TRP A 104 5.00 8.33 -30.44
C TRP A 104 4.66 6.91 -30.86
N ILE A 105 4.32 6.73 -32.13
CA ILE A 105 4.24 5.43 -32.80
C ILE A 105 5.54 5.24 -33.57
N THR A 106 6.26 4.17 -33.26
CA THR A 106 7.61 3.90 -33.77
C THR A 106 7.81 2.39 -33.96
N THR A 107 9.00 1.98 -34.38
CA THR A 107 9.35 0.57 -34.57
C THR A 107 9.66 -0.11 -33.23
N CYS A 108 9.49 -1.42 -33.15
CA CYS A 108 9.87 -2.21 -31.96
C CYS A 108 11.35 -2.00 -31.61
N ASP A 109 12.25 -2.02 -32.59
CA ASP A 109 13.70 -1.83 -32.41
C ASP A 109 14.01 -0.50 -31.69
N ARG A 110 13.43 0.59 -32.15
CA ARG A 110 13.65 1.93 -31.57
C ARG A 110 13.00 2.10 -30.19
N ALA A 111 11.87 1.44 -29.97
CA ALA A 111 11.25 1.40 -28.65
C ALA A 111 12.09 0.58 -27.64
N ASP A 112 12.77 -0.47 -28.10
CA ASP A 112 13.61 -1.33 -27.25
C ASP A 112 14.92 -0.66 -26.81
N GLU A 113 15.41 0.28 -27.61
CA GLU A 113 16.50 1.19 -27.23
C GLU A 113 16.09 2.18 -26.13
N THR A 114 14.80 2.51 -26.06
CA THR A 114 14.26 3.52 -25.14
C THR A 114 13.85 2.89 -23.81
N ARG A 115 14.79 2.84 -22.87
CA ARG A 115 14.54 2.33 -21.51
C ARG A 115 14.30 3.47 -20.51
N LYS A 116 13.32 3.29 -19.64
CA LYS A 116 12.98 4.22 -18.56
C LYS A 116 13.14 3.55 -17.20
N THR A 117 13.40 4.37 -16.19
CA THR A 117 13.49 3.92 -14.81
C THR A 117 12.21 4.28 -14.05
N ALA A 118 11.66 3.32 -13.33
CA ALA A 118 10.54 3.54 -12.42
C ALA A 118 10.81 2.91 -11.05
N VAL A 119 10.28 3.57 -10.02
CA VAL A 119 10.29 3.10 -8.63
C VAL A 119 8.91 2.59 -8.28
N PHE A 120 8.83 1.35 -7.84
CA PHE A 120 7.62 0.70 -7.35
C PHE A 120 7.65 0.59 -5.83
N ASP A 121 6.53 0.92 -5.20
CA ASP A 121 6.28 0.62 -3.79
C ASP A 121 5.68 -0.78 -3.69
N VAL A 122 6.47 -1.70 -3.15
CA VAL A 122 6.13 -3.14 -3.04
C VAL A 122 6.17 -3.60 -1.58
N ARG A 123 6.06 -2.68 -0.62
CA ARG A 123 5.99 -3.00 0.83
C ARG A 123 4.85 -3.94 1.19
N ASP A 124 3.80 -3.98 0.36
CA ASP A 124 2.67 -4.89 0.49
C ASP A 124 2.96 -6.31 -0.07
N LEU A 125 4.00 -6.45 -0.90
CA LEU A 125 4.39 -7.70 -1.55
C LEU A 125 5.65 -8.33 -0.94
N CYS A 126 6.58 -7.54 -0.41
CA CYS A 126 7.78 -8.04 0.26
C CYS A 126 8.11 -7.27 1.55
N ARG A 127 8.43 -8.01 2.63
CA ARG A 127 8.68 -7.49 3.98
C ARG A 127 10.05 -7.82 4.55
N ASP A 128 10.76 -8.76 3.94
CA ASP A 128 12.10 -9.17 4.32
C ASP A 128 12.94 -9.46 3.07
N ALA A 129 14.21 -9.85 3.28
CA ALA A 129 15.14 -10.13 2.21
C ALA A 129 14.74 -11.37 1.39
N ASP A 130 14.14 -12.37 2.03
CA ASP A 130 13.73 -13.62 1.38
C ASP A 130 12.52 -13.39 0.46
N GLU A 131 11.48 -12.67 0.94
CA GLU A 131 10.34 -12.25 0.12
C GLU A 131 10.78 -11.30 -1.00
N THR A 132 11.82 -10.49 -0.78
CA THR A 132 12.41 -9.62 -1.81
C THR A 132 13.06 -10.44 -2.93
N ALA A 133 13.89 -11.43 -2.58
CA ALA A 133 14.51 -12.32 -3.55
C ALA A 133 13.46 -13.12 -4.35
N ALA A 134 12.43 -13.64 -3.67
CA ALA A 134 11.34 -14.35 -4.33
C ALA A 134 10.52 -13.46 -5.28
N LEU A 135 10.29 -12.20 -4.91
CA LEU A 135 9.61 -11.24 -5.80
C LEU A 135 10.47 -10.88 -7.01
N GLN A 136 11.79 -10.71 -6.83
CA GLN A 136 12.71 -10.47 -7.93
C GLN A 136 12.67 -11.62 -8.94
N ASP A 137 12.85 -12.85 -8.46
CA ASP A 137 12.79 -14.07 -9.28
C ASP A 137 11.45 -14.19 -10.02
N ALA A 138 10.33 -13.95 -9.32
CA ALA A 138 9.01 -13.96 -9.93
C ALA A 138 8.85 -12.92 -11.04
N VAL A 139 9.35 -11.70 -10.84
CA VAL A 139 9.30 -10.64 -11.86
C VAL A 139 10.12 -11.03 -13.08
N GLN A 140 11.33 -11.55 -12.88
CA GLN A 140 12.23 -11.90 -13.97
C GLN A 140 11.75 -13.13 -14.76
N THR A 141 11.11 -14.10 -14.10
CA THR A 141 10.65 -15.36 -14.72
C THR A 141 9.25 -15.32 -15.32
N GLN A 142 8.37 -14.43 -14.84
CA GLN A 142 6.95 -14.39 -15.28
C GLN A 142 6.63 -13.23 -16.23
N THR A 143 7.61 -12.38 -16.54
CA THR A 143 7.50 -11.37 -17.59
C THR A 143 8.19 -11.86 -18.87
N ASN A 144 7.82 -11.32 -20.03
CA ASN A 144 8.36 -11.80 -21.32
C ASN A 144 9.66 -11.09 -21.73
N GLY A 145 10.01 -9.98 -21.07
CA GLY A 145 11.13 -9.13 -21.46
C GLY A 145 12.46 -9.79 -21.14
N PRO A 146 13.50 -9.59 -21.97
CA PRO A 146 14.82 -10.02 -21.57
C PRO A 146 15.27 -9.21 -20.35
N TRP A 147 15.87 -9.87 -19.38
CA TRP A 147 16.43 -9.29 -18.17
C TRP A 147 17.94 -9.42 -18.19
N GLU A 148 18.66 -8.35 -17.86
CA GLU A 148 20.13 -8.33 -17.92
C GLU A 148 20.76 -9.42 -17.05
N ASP A 149 20.18 -9.70 -15.87
CA ASP A 149 20.69 -10.73 -14.96
C ASP A 149 20.47 -12.17 -15.47
N LEU A 150 19.45 -12.41 -16.30
CA LEU A 150 19.11 -13.74 -16.82
C LEU A 150 19.65 -13.96 -18.24
N ASP A 151 19.45 -12.96 -19.10
CA ASP A 151 19.68 -13.04 -20.56
C ASP A 151 20.94 -12.26 -20.99
N GLY A 152 21.59 -11.52 -20.09
CA GLY A 152 22.74 -10.66 -20.39
C GLY A 152 22.40 -9.37 -21.14
N VAL A 153 21.12 -9.18 -21.50
CA VAL A 153 20.59 -8.00 -22.18
C VAL A 153 19.21 -7.65 -21.63
N GLY A 154 18.78 -6.40 -21.83
CA GLY A 154 17.41 -5.99 -21.53
C GLY A 154 17.26 -5.19 -20.24
N GLY A 155 16.19 -5.44 -19.48
CA GLY A 155 15.86 -4.65 -18.30
C GLY A 155 16.71 -4.97 -17.08
N THR A 156 16.77 -4.03 -16.13
CA THR A 156 17.36 -4.27 -14.81
C THR A 156 16.33 -4.09 -13.71
N ILE A 157 16.50 -4.83 -12.63
CA ILE A 157 15.68 -4.76 -11.41
C ILE A 157 16.62 -4.67 -10.21
N ALA A 158 16.30 -3.81 -9.26
CA ALA A 158 17.09 -3.64 -8.04
C ALA A 158 16.19 -3.32 -6.84
N PHE A 159 16.58 -3.79 -5.66
CA PHE A 159 15.92 -3.51 -4.40
C PHE A 159 16.85 -2.73 -3.46
N PRO A 160 16.91 -1.38 -3.58
CA PRO A 160 17.79 -0.58 -2.74
C PRO A 160 17.45 -0.66 -1.25
N ARG A 161 16.20 -1.03 -0.92
CA ARG A 161 15.72 -1.32 0.43
C ARG A 161 14.49 -2.21 0.34
N VAL A 162 14.21 -2.97 1.41
CA VAL A 162 13.01 -3.81 1.52
C VAL A 162 11.75 -2.98 1.21
N GLY A 163 10.88 -3.52 0.35
CA GLY A 163 9.64 -2.88 -0.08
C GLY A 163 9.79 -1.75 -1.11
N THR A 164 11.00 -1.44 -1.59
CA THR A 164 11.21 -0.49 -2.70
C THR A 164 11.90 -1.22 -3.84
N MET A 165 11.23 -1.29 -4.99
CA MET A 165 11.76 -1.93 -6.19
C MET A 165 12.02 -0.87 -7.26
N VAL A 166 13.21 -0.89 -7.85
CA VAL A 166 13.60 0.00 -8.95
C VAL A 166 13.77 -0.86 -10.18
N VAL A 167 13.07 -0.49 -11.26
CA VAL A 167 13.13 -1.21 -12.54
C VAL A 167 13.55 -0.25 -13.62
N ARG A 168 14.49 -0.65 -14.47
CA ARG A 168 14.81 0.02 -15.72
C ARG A 168 14.44 -0.90 -16.87
N HIS A 169 13.43 -0.53 -17.64
CA HIS A 169 12.97 -1.34 -18.78
C HIS A 169 12.35 -0.47 -19.87
N THR A 170 12.10 -1.05 -21.04
CA THR A 170 11.22 -0.51 -22.09
C THR A 170 9.81 -0.25 -21.56
N GLU A 171 9.04 0.58 -22.27
CA GLU A 171 7.65 0.92 -21.92
C GLU A 171 6.78 -0.34 -21.78
N ARG A 172 6.93 -1.29 -22.71
CA ARG A 172 6.25 -2.59 -22.69
C ARG A 172 6.62 -3.41 -21.46
N GLY A 173 7.92 -3.62 -21.19
CA GLY A 173 8.33 -4.44 -20.05
C GLY A 173 7.93 -3.80 -18.72
N MET A 174 7.94 -2.47 -18.63
CA MET A 174 7.43 -1.75 -17.46
C MET A 174 5.95 -2.01 -17.21
N GLN A 175 5.15 -2.08 -18.28
CA GLN A 175 3.73 -2.40 -18.20
C GLN A 175 3.51 -3.85 -17.75
N GLU A 176 4.27 -4.81 -18.29
CA GLU A 176 4.22 -6.21 -17.88
C GLU A 176 4.55 -6.39 -16.39
N VAL A 177 5.60 -5.71 -15.91
CA VAL A 177 5.94 -5.67 -14.47
C VAL A 177 4.79 -5.09 -13.65
N ALA A 178 4.24 -3.95 -14.06
CA ALA A 178 3.15 -3.30 -13.33
C ALA A 178 1.90 -4.21 -13.23
N ASP A 179 1.55 -4.89 -14.33
CA ASP A 179 0.41 -5.81 -14.39
C ASP A 179 0.64 -7.05 -13.52
N LEU A 180 1.85 -7.62 -13.52
CA LEU A 180 2.22 -8.73 -12.65
C LEU A 180 2.10 -8.37 -11.17
N LEU A 181 2.63 -7.20 -10.76
CA LEU A 181 2.52 -6.73 -9.38
C LEU A 181 1.06 -6.50 -8.98
N GLU A 182 0.23 -5.95 -9.89
CA GLU A 182 -1.20 -5.77 -9.61
C GLU A 182 -1.93 -7.11 -9.47
N MET A 183 -1.58 -8.10 -10.28
CA MET A 183 -2.09 -9.47 -10.17
C MET A 183 -1.75 -10.07 -8.80
N TYR A 184 -0.51 -9.93 -8.34
CA TYR A 184 -0.09 -10.43 -7.03
C TYR A 184 -0.83 -9.75 -5.88
N ARG A 185 -1.04 -8.43 -5.97
CA ARG A 185 -1.84 -7.69 -4.99
C ARG A 185 -3.28 -8.19 -4.94
N LYS A 186 -3.91 -8.43 -6.09
CA LYS A 186 -5.27 -8.99 -6.16
C LYS A 186 -5.34 -10.38 -5.54
N ALA A 187 -4.35 -11.24 -5.82
CA ALA A 187 -4.26 -12.57 -5.24
C ALA A 187 -4.10 -12.52 -3.71
N LEU A 188 -3.25 -11.64 -3.18
CA LEU A 188 -3.08 -11.45 -1.74
C LEU A 188 -4.34 -10.92 -1.05
N LEU A 189 -5.08 -10.01 -1.69
CA LEU A 189 -6.35 -9.50 -1.15
C LEU A 189 -7.45 -10.57 -1.12
N ALA A 190 -7.49 -11.45 -2.12
CA ALA A 190 -8.45 -12.56 -2.17
C ALA A 190 -8.10 -13.70 -1.18
N SER A 191 -6.82 -13.84 -0.85
CA SER A 191 -6.37 -14.77 0.20
C SER A 191 -6.74 -14.22 1.58
N LYS A 192 -7.20 -15.07 2.51
CA LYS A 192 -7.43 -14.70 3.92
C LYS A 192 -6.22 -13.90 4.44
N PRO A 193 -6.42 -12.86 5.28
CA PRO A 193 -5.34 -11.99 5.72
C PRO A 193 -4.15 -12.83 6.16
N ARG A 194 -3.08 -12.76 5.37
CA ARG A 194 -1.88 -13.55 5.55
C ARG A 194 -1.33 -13.17 6.92
N LYS A 195 -1.45 -14.06 7.91
CA LYS A 195 -0.80 -13.89 9.23
C LYS A 195 0.65 -13.49 8.94
N LEU A 196 1.08 -12.35 9.46
CA LEU A 196 2.47 -11.90 9.38
C LEU A 196 3.37 -13.08 9.76
N ARG A 197 4.07 -13.66 8.77
CA ARG A 197 5.22 -14.53 9.05
C ARG A 197 6.33 -13.60 9.50
N GLY A 198 6.96 -13.92 10.63
CA GLY A 198 8.03 -13.10 11.19
C GLY A 198 7.99 -12.89 12.69
N ALA A 199 7.19 -13.67 13.43
CA ALA A 199 7.33 -13.79 14.87
C ALA A 199 6.55 -15.00 15.39
N SER A 200 7.24 -16.00 15.94
CA SER A 200 6.53 -17.01 16.72
C SER A 200 5.85 -16.31 17.92
N PRO A 201 4.64 -16.73 18.31
CA PRO A 201 4.00 -16.21 19.52
C PRO A 201 4.89 -16.31 20.77
N ASP A 202 5.76 -17.31 20.78
CA ASP A 202 6.67 -17.65 21.87
C ASP A 202 8.03 -16.93 21.79
N GLU A 203 8.29 -16.15 20.73
CA GLU A 203 9.50 -15.33 20.64
C GLU A 203 9.50 -14.29 21.76
N VAL A 204 10.55 -14.31 22.57
CA VAL A 204 10.76 -13.34 23.65
C VAL A 204 11.34 -12.06 23.07
N VAL A 205 10.61 -10.96 23.22
CA VAL A 205 11.03 -9.63 22.76
C VAL A 205 11.01 -8.62 23.90
N VAL A 206 11.65 -7.47 23.69
CA VAL A 206 11.66 -6.36 24.66
C VAL A 206 10.82 -5.21 24.10
N ARG A 207 9.92 -4.67 24.91
CA ARG A 207 9.11 -3.48 24.60
C ARG A 207 9.37 -2.38 25.63
N TYR A 208 9.31 -1.14 25.15
CA TYR A 208 9.59 0.07 25.92
C TYR A 208 8.32 0.92 25.94
N TYR A 209 7.82 1.25 27.12
CA TYR A 209 6.63 2.08 27.31
C TYR A 209 7.02 3.32 28.09
N ARG A 210 6.96 4.49 27.44
CA ARG A 210 7.19 5.78 28.10
C ARG A 210 5.88 6.25 28.74
N MET A 211 5.91 6.51 30.05
CA MET A 211 4.72 6.89 30.82
C MET A 211 5.13 7.61 32.13
N HIS A 212 4.14 8.15 32.85
CA HIS A 212 4.37 8.78 34.15
C HIS A 212 5.08 7.83 35.12
N LYS A 213 6.04 8.37 35.87
CA LYS A 213 6.89 7.59 36.79
C LYS A 213 6.08 6.75 37.77
N SER A 214 5.08 7.33 38.42
CA SER A 214 4.20 6.62 39.37
C SER A 214 3.41 5.50 38.70
N VAL A 215 2.93 5.71 37.47
CA VAL A 215 2.20 4.71 36.70
C VAL A 215 3.13 3.54 36.34
N ALA A 216 4.36 3.82 35.89
CA ALA A 216 5.35 2.78 35.61
C ALA A 216 5.69 1.95 36.86
N GLU A 217 5.91 2.58 38.00
CA GLU A 217 6.21 1.91 39.27
C GLU A 217 5.05 1.03 39.75
N ASN A 218 3.81 1.48 39.60
CA ASN A 218 2.63 0.70 39.96
C ASN A 218 2.38 -0.46 39.00
N LEU A 219 2.45 -0.21 37.69
CA LEU A 219 2.31 -1.25 36.67
C LEU A 219 3.38 -2.33 36.82
N ALA A 220 4.62 -1.97 37.15
CA ALA A 220 5.68 -2.96 37.38
C ALA A 220 5.37 -3.96 38.50
N ARG A 221 4.59 -3.55 39.51
CA ARG A 221 4.16 -4.42 40.62
C ARG A 221 2.93 -5.25 40.28
N VAL A 222 2.01 -4.68 39.52
CA VAL A 222 0.67 -5.25 39.30
C VAL A 222 0.60 -6.10 38.03
N LEU A 223 1.36 -5.77 36.97
CA LEU A 223 1.36 -6.51 35.71
C LEU A 223 1.63 -8.01 35.89
N PRO A 224 2.59 -8.46 36.73
CA PRO A 224 2.81 -9.88 36.97
C PRO A 224 1.63 -10.61 37.60
N GLN A 225 0.70 -9.90 38.25
CA GLN A 225 -0.48 -10.48 38.89
C GLN A 225 -1.69 -10.52 37.96
N LEU A 226 -1.72 -9.65 36.93
CA LEU A 226 -2.84 -9.52 36.00
C LEU A 226 -2.65 -10.30 34.70
N VAL A 227 -1.41 -10.55 34.30
CA VAL A 227 -1.10 -11.16 33.01
C VAL A 227 -0.25 -12.41 33.23
N GLN A 228 -0.78 -13.59 32.87
CA GLN A 228 -0.06 -14.88 32.89
C GLN A 228 0.94 -15.02 34.05
N THR A 229 0.43 -15.16 35.27
CA THR A 229 1.18 -15.04 36.54
C THR A 229 2.46 -15.89 36.61
N GLU A 230 2.44 -17.10 36.04
CA GLU A 230 3.57 -18.05 36.04
C GLU A 230 4.65 -17.71 34.99
N SER A 231 4.38 -16.75 34.09
CA SER A 231 5.29 -16.37 33.00
C SER A 231 6.33 -15.31 33.38
N TRP A 232 6.36 -14.90 34.64
CA TRP A 232 7.25 -13.86 35.17
C TRP A 232 8.35 -14.44 36.06
N LYS A 233 9.58 -13.93 35.87
CA LYS A 233 10.72 -14.32 36.70
C LYS A 233 10.45 -14.01 38.17
N SER A 234 10.55 -15.05 38.99
CA SER A 234 10.41 -14.99 40.44
C SER A 234 11.26 -16.09 41.06
N GLU A 235 11.36 -16.10 42.39
CA GLU A 235 12.02 -17.22 43.11
C GLU A 235 11.37 -18.58 42.81
N GLN A 236 10.06 -18.58 42.53
CA GLN A 236 9.29 -19.78 42.19
C GLN A 236 9.42 -20.16 40.70
N HIS A 237 9.68 -19.20 39.83
CA HIS A 237 9.80 -19.39 38.38
C HIS A 237 11.09 -18.73 37.83
N PRO A 238 12.28 -19.28 38.12
CA PRO A 238 13.56 -18.66 37.72
C PRO A 238 13.77 -18.64 36.20
N ASP A 239 13.24 -19.64 35.49
CA ASP A 239 13.40 -19.82 34.04
C ASP A 239 12.34 -19.10 33.19
N ALA A 240 11.40 -18.40 33.85
CA ALA A 240 10.35 -17.69 33.14
C ALA A 240 10.91 -16.59 32.22
N PRO A 241 10.28 -16.35 31.04
CA PRO A 241 10.78 -15.36 30.08
C PRO A 241 10.53 -13.90 30.53
N GLY A 242 9.53 -13.67 31.37
CA GLY A 242 9.03 -12.35 31.77
C GLY A 242 9.95 -11.60 32.73
N GLN A 243 10.33 -10.37 32.37
CA GLN A 243 11.07 -9.47 33.25
C GLN A 243 10.59 -8.03 33.05
N ILE A 244 10.48 -7.28 34.15
CA ILE A 244 10.11 -5.86 34.14
C ILE A 244 11.23 -5.04 34.76
N LEU A 245 11.59 -3.93 34.11
CA LEU A 245 12.54 -2.94 34.59
C LEU A 245 11.91 -1.55 34.46
N VAL A 246 12.09 -0.71 35.48
CA VAL A 246 11.65 0.69 35.43
C VAL A 246 12.89 1.57 35.43
N VAL A 247 13.01 2.44 34.43
CA VAL A 247 14.12 3.38 34.30
C VAL A 247 13.58 4.80 34.34
N THR A 248 14.10 5.63 35.24
CA THR A 248 13.75 7.06 35.28
C THR A 248 14.20 7.76 34.01
N SER A 249 13.31 8.56 33.41
CA SER A 249 13.59 9.31 32.18
C SER A 249 13.58 10.81 32.44
N THR A 250 14.00 11.59 31.44
CA THR A 250 13.92 13.05 31.48
C THR A 250 12.47 13.48 31.74
N PRO A 251 12.23 14.33 32.76
CA PRO A 251 10.90 14.80 33.08
C PRO A 251 10.36 15.67 31.95
N GLU A 252 9.03 15.70 31.83
CA GLU A 252 8.35 16.55 30.88
C GLU A 252 7.85 17.80 31.60
N PHE A 253 7.99 18.97 30.96
CA PHE A 253 7.47 20.22 31.49
C PHE A 253 6.22 20.58 30.70
N VAL A 254 5.11 20.84 31.39
CA VAL A 254 3.83 21.15 30.74
C VAL A 254 3.30 22.47 31.30
N THR A 255 2.87 23.36 30.41
CA THR A 255 2.23 24.63 30.80
C THR A 255 0.81 24.38 31.33
N ALA A 256 0.25 25.33 32.09
CA ALA A 256 -1.15 25.28 32.54
C ALA A 256 -2.20 25.06 31.42
N LYS A 257 -1.83 25.28 30.14
CA LYS A 257 -2.67 25.03 28.95
C LYS A 257 -2.41 23.67 28.29
N GLY A 258 -1.70 22.74 28.93
CA GLY A 258 -1.45 21.39 28.42
C GLY A 258 -0.43 21.28 27.29
N HIS A 259 0.30 22.36 26.98
CA HIS A 259 1.32 22.36 25.92
C HIS A 259 2.71 22.07 26.50
N PRO A 260 3.59 21.34 25.78
CA PRO A 260 4.95 21.08 26.20
C PRO A 260 5.72 22.40 26.33
N ALA A 261 6.31 22.63 27.50
CA ALA A 261 7.16 23.78 27.78
C ALA A 261 8.61 23.44 27.40
N SER A 262 9.22 24.28 26.56
CA SER A 262 10.65 24.18 26.25
C SER A 262 11.48 24.52 27.50
N ALA A 263 12.45 23.67 27.83
CA ALA A 263 13.42 23.96 28.90
C ALA A 263 14.45 25.04 28.50
N ALA A 264 14.38 25.57 27.27
CA ALA A 264 15.34 26.55 26.75
C ALA A 264 14.69 27.92 26.46
N ALA A 265 15.17 28.91 27.22
CA ALA A 265 15.32 30.34 26.96
C ALA A 265 14.09 31.29 27.02
N ASN A 266 14.20 32.24 27.96
CA ASN A 266 13.83 33.67 27.88
C ASN A 266 12.50 34.04 27.21
N ASP A 267 11.37 33.56 27.74
CA ASP A 267 10.07 34.16 27.40
C ASP A 267 9.40 34.76 28.63
N THR A 268 9.06 36.04 28.54
CA THR A 268 8.65 36.93 29.64
C THR A 268 7.19 36.72 30.07
N SER A 269 6.64 35.52 29.83
CA SER A 269 5.30 35.14 30.29
C SER A 269 5.43 34.21 31.49
N ASN A 270 5.04 34.72 32.67
CA ASN A 270 5.02 34.00 33.94
C ASN A 270 3.90 32.92 33.95
N THR A 271 3.99 31.95 33.05
CA THR A 271 3.05 30.83 32.97
C THR A 271 3.63 29.70 33.82
N PRO A 272 2.94 29.24 34.88
CA PRO A 272 3.44 28.14 35.71
C PRO A 272 3.59 26.88 34.85
N ALA A 273 4.80 26.32 34.84
CA ALA A 273 5.13 25.05 34.21
C ALA A 273 5.13 23.96 35.30
N PHE A 274 4.38 22.89 35.08
CA PHE A 274 4.32 21.72 35.94
C PHE A 274 5.35 20.69 35.46
N MET A 275 6.14 20.16 36.40
CA MET A 275 7.07 19.08 36.13
C MET A 275 6.34 17.74 36.26
N LEU A 276 6.30 16.96 35.19
CA LEU A 276 5.74 15.62 35.15
C LEU A 276 6.90 14.62 35.10
N PRO A 277 7.19 13.88 36.20
CA PRO A 277 8.23 12.88 36.18
C PRO A 277 7.83 11.72 35.27
N GLN A 278 8.68 11.41 34.30
CA GLN A 278 8.48 10.33 33.32
C GLN A 278 9.44 9.16 33.62
N ALA A 279 9.01 7.96 33.28
CA ALA A 279 9.83 6.75 33.31
C ALA A 279 9.60 5.93 32.03
N VAL A 280 10.54 5.03 31.76
CA VAL A 280 10.39 4.00 30.73
C VAL A 280 10.22 2.66 31.43
N LEU A 281 9.05 2.06 31.25
CA LEU A 281 8.76 0.69 31.65
C LEU A 281 9.26 -0.24 30.54
N ILE A 282 10.31 -1.00 30.83
CA ILE A 282 10.94 -1.94 29.91
C ILE A 282 10.44 -3.34 30.28
N ILE A 283 9.80 -4.02 29.34
CA ILE A 283 9.24 -5.35 29.57
C ILE A 283 9.84 -6.31 28.55
N ARG A 284 10.51 -7.35 29.04
CA ARG A 284 10.97 -8.50 28.26
C ARG A 284 9.96 -9.62 28.43
N GLN A 285 9.27 -10.03 27.37
CA GLN A 285 8.28 -11.09 27.43
C GLN A 285 7.97 -11.70 26.04
N THR A 286 7.28 -12.85 25.98
CA THR A 286 6.82 -13.42 24.70
C THR A 286 5.86 -12.47 23.97
N ARG A 287 5.84 -12.55 22.63
CA ARG A 287 4.96 -11.71 21.81
C ARG A 287 3.47 -11.99 22.03
N ALA A 288 3.11 -13.22 22.37
CA ALA A 288 1.73 -13.56 22.74
C ALA A 288 1.27 -12.74 23.95
N VAL A 289 2.05 -12.80 25.03
CA VAL A 289 1.76 -12.12 26.30
C VAL A 289 1.85 -10.59 26.15
N HIS A 290 2.73 -10.08 25.28
CA HIS A 290 2.78 -8.65 25.00
C HIS A 290 1.45 -8.07 24.50
N LYS A 291 0.61 -8.86 23.82
CA LYS A 291 -0.73 -8.39 23.41
C LYS A 291 -1.64 -8.13 24.61
N GLU A 292 -1.58 -9.00 25.62
CA GLU A 292 -2.34 -8.86 26.87
C GLU A 292 -1.82 -7.66 27.68
N ILE A 293 -0.50 -7.50 27.77
CA ILE A 293 0.14 -6.37 28.48
C ILE A 293 -0.30 -5.04 27.87
N VAL A 294 -0.33 -4.92 26.54
CA VAL A 294 -0.78 -3.69 25.86
C VAL A 294 -2.23 -3.37 26.22
N GLU A 295 -3.10 -4.37 26.30
CA GLU A 295 -4.50 -4.16 26.66
C GLU A 295 -4.66 -3.73 28.12
N VAL A 296 -3.88 -4.31 29.05
CA VAL A 296 -3.89 -3.86 30.46
C VAL A 296 -3.40 -2.42 30.59
N ILE A 297 -2.29 -2.06 29.93
CA ILE A 297 -1.78 -0.69 29.94
C ILE A 297 -2.84 0.28 29.38
N ARG A 298 -3.47 -0.08 28.25
CA ARG A 298 -4.54 0.73 27.65
C ARG A 298 -5.71 0.95 28.61
N ARG A 299 -6.15 -0.09 29.31
CA ARG A 299 -7.24 -0.01 30.30
C ARG A 299 -6.88 0.82 31.52
N VAL A 300 -5.62 0.77 31.97
CA VAL A 300 -5.14 1.65 33.06
C VAL A 300 -5.13 3.12 32.63
N GLU A 301 -4.82 3.40 31.37
CA GLU A 301 -4.81 4.78 30.84
C GLU A 301 -6.21 5.31 30.53
N GLN A 302 -7.11 4.48 30.01
CA GLN A 302 -8.38 4.92 29.39
C GLN A 302 -9.64 4.41 30.12
N GLY A 303 -9.51 3.51 31.09
CA GLY A 303 -10.63 2.77 31.65
C GLY A 303 -11.17 1.68 30.71
N ASP A 304 -12.12 0.91 31.21
CA ASP A 304 -12.85 -0.04 30.38
C ASP A 304 -13.76 0.70 29.39
N PRO A 305 -13.90 0.21 28.14
CA PRO A 305 -14.89 0.76 27.22
C PRO A 305 -16.28 0.58 27.82
N ALA A 306 -17.13 1.60 27.71
CA ALA A 306 -18.49 1.54 28.22
C ALA A 306 -19.21 0.31 27.62
N GLU A 307 -19.53 -0.67 28.46
CA GLU A 307 -20.40 -1.77 28.07
C GLU A 307 -21.76 -1.17 27.67
N GLN A 308 -22.18 -1.39 26.42
CA GLN A 308 -23.60 -1.34 26.09
C GLN A 308 -24.27 -2.49 26.84
N LEU A 309 -24.67 -2.20 28.09
CA LEU A 309 -25.64 -2.98 28.83
C LEU A 309 -26.91 -3.07 27.97
N SER A 310 -27.00 -4.13 27.17
CA SER A 310 -28.27 -4.54 26.60
C SER A 310 -29.18 -4.87 27.78
N PRO A 311 -30.37 -4.26 27.91
CA PRO A 311 -31.29 -4.66 28.97
C PRO A 311 -31.58 -6.17 28.81
N PRO A 312 -31.79 -6.91 29.91
CA PRO A 312 -32.06 -8.34 29.83
C PRO A 312 -33.27 -8.55 28.93
N ALA A 313 -33.12 -9.46 27.96
CA ALA A 313 -34.19 -9.84 27.06
C ALA A 313 -35.40 -10.30 27.88
N VAL A 314 -36.42 -9.45 27.96
CA VAL A 314 -37.74 -9.85 28.45
C VAL A 314 -38.23 -10.93 27.49
N GLY A 315 -38.28 -12.17 28.00
CA GLY A 315 -38.74 -13.33 27.25
C GLY A 315 -40.15 -13.09 26.73
N GLY A 316 -40.24 -12.84 25.42
CA GLY A 316 -41.49 -12.92 24.66
C GLY A 316 -41.91 -14.38 24.54
N GLY A 317 -42.48 -14.94 25.61
CA GLY A 317 -43.21 -16.20 25.58
C GLY A 317 -44.64 -15.95 25.12
N GLY A 318 -44.88 -16.05 23.82
CA GLY A 318 -46.23 -16.16 23.28
C GLY A 318 -46.72 -17.60 23.37
N PHE A 319 -47.80 -17.83 24.12
CA PHE A 319 -48.81 -18.91 24.04
C PHE A 319 -49.85 -18.52 25.12
N GLY A 320 -51.16 -18.52 24.98
CA GLY A 320 -52.10 -19.01 23.98
C GLY A 320 -53.41 -19.32 24.72
N GLY A 321 -54.55 -18.78 24.24
CA GLY A 321 -55.89 -19.33 24.48
C GLY A 321 -56.68 -18.86 25.71
N GLY A 322 -57.91 -18.37 25.49
CA GLY A 322 -58.95 -18.33 26.53
C GLY A 322 -60.04 -17.26 26.39
N TYR A 323 -61.07 -17.53 25.59
CA TYR A 323 -62.49 -17.19 25.77
C TYR A 323 -62.92 -16.18 26.87
N LEU A 324 -63.66 -15.12 26.51
CA LEU A 324 -65.07 -14.82 26.89
C LEU A 324 -65.42 -13.32 26.87
N GLY A 325 -66.57 -13.00 26.25
CA GLY A 325 -67.46 -11.88 26.58
C GLY A 325 -66.95 -10.48 26.19
N GLY A 326 -67.58 -9.71 25.31
CA GLY A 326 -69.00 -9.43 25.22
C GLY A 326 -69.19 -7.92 25.47
N GLY A 327 -69.99 -7.24 24.64
CA GLY A 327 -70.49 -5.91 24.96
C GLY A 327 -70.01 -4.75 24.09
N PHE A 328 -70.76 -4.52 23.01
CA PHE A 328 -71.33 -3.24 22.56
C PHE A 328 -71.01 -1.90 23.28
N PHE A 329 -71.04 -0.84 22.45
CA PHE A 329 -71.24 0.61 22.70
C PHE A 329 -70.02 1.44 23.16
N GLN A 330 -69.78 2.70 22.73
CA GLN A 330 -70.59 3.71 22.04
C GLN A 330 -69.75 4.59 21.09
N ILE A 331 -70.45 5.12 20.09
CA ILE A 331 -70.17 6.34 19.32
C ILE A 331 -70.12 7.57 20.27
N LYS A 332 -69.05 8.38 20.22
CA LYS A 332 -69.01 9.69 19.54
C LYS A 332 -67.63 10.32 19.63
#